data_AF-A0A3C0GEP3-F1
#
_entry.id   AF-A0A3C0GEP3-F1
#
_cell.length_a   1.000
_cell.length_b   1.000
_cell.length_c   1.000
_cell.angle_alpha   90.00
_cell.angle_beta   90.00
_cell.angle_gamma   90.00
#
_symmetry.space_group_name_H-M   'P 1'
#
loop_
_entity.id
_entity.type
_entity.pdbx_description
1 polymer ?
#
loop_
_entity_poly.entity_id
_entity_poly.type
_entity_poly.pdbx_seq_one_letter_code
_entity_poly.pdbx_strand_id
1 'polypeptide(L)' 'MEKNNKLEIIGFVLMVIGALFWLSKKYYAVEALNTIYGWIDIILPLGLAIWAIGYMKKEGLKKKQK' A
#
# COMPACT_ATOMS: atom_id res chain seq x y z
N MET A 1 -20.41 9.26 -10.87
CA MET A 1 -19.35 9.29 -9.83
C MET A 1 -18.54 8.01 -9.94
N GLU A 2 -17.24 8.09 -10.25
CA GLU A 2 -16.35 6.91 -10.25
C GLU A 2 -16.47 6.21 -8.89
N LYS A 3 -16.87 4.94 -8.86
CA LYS A 3 -16.91 4.15 -7.63
C LYS A 3 -15.47 4.06 -7.12
N ASN A 4 -15.15 4.77 -6.03
CA ASN A 4 -13.88 4.66 -5.34
C ASN A 4 -13.57 3.18 -5.09
N ASN A 5 -12.50 2.69 -5.68
CA ASN A 5 -12.13 1.30 -5.56
C ASN A 5 -11.46 1.12 -4.18
N LYS A 6 -12.22 0.59 -3.23
CA LYS A 6 -11.76 0.39 -1.84
C LYS A 6 -10.43 -0.36 -1.78
N LEU A 7 -10.16 -1.27 -2.71
CA LEU A 7 -8.89 -1.98 -2.82
C LEU A 7 -7.70 -1.08 -3.12
N GLU A 8 -7.85 -0.13 -4.07
CA GLU A 8 -6.81 0.86 -4.36
C GLU A 8 -6.52 1.69 -3.11
N ILE A 9 -7.56 2.16 -2.42
CA ILE A 9 -7.39 3.00 -1.23
C ILE A 9 -6.66 2.22 -0.12
N ILE A 10 -7.05 0.97 0.13
CA ILE A 10 -6.41 0.11 1.13
C ILE A 10 -4.94 -0.12 0.79
N GLY A 11 -4.64 -0.49 -0.47
CA GLY A 11 -3.26 -0.69 -0.91
C GLY A 11 -2.42 0.58 -0.80
N PHE A 12 -3.00 1.74 -1.16
CA PHE A 12 -2.35 3.03 -1.04
C PHE A 12 -2.03 3.40 0.42
N VAL A 13 -2.99 3.23 1.33
CA VAL A 13 -2.79 3.49 2.76
C VAL A 13 -1.68 2.61 3.34
N LEU A 14 -1.66 1.31 2.98
CA LEU A 14 -0.59 0.40 3.40
C LEU A 14 0.78 0.84 2.88
N MET A 15 0.87 1.32 1.64
CA MET A 15 2.12 1.87 1.10
C MET A 15 2.57 3.13 1.85
N VAL A 16 1.66 4.07 2.15
CA VAL A 16 1.99 5.30 2.88
C VAL A 16 2.50 4.98 4.27
N ILE A 17 1.82 4.09 5.00
CA ILE A 17 2.26 3.65 6.34
C ILE A 17 3.64 2.97 6.24
N GLY A 18 3.80 2.01 5.32
CA GLY A 18 5.08 1.34 5.11
C GLY A 18 6.22 2.32 4.80
N ALA A 19 5.97 3.30 3.94
CA ALA A 19 6.96 4.32 3.59
C ALA A 19 7.32 5.23 4.76
N LEU A 20 6.34 5.67 5.56
CA LEU A 20 6.58 6.49 6.74
C LEU A 20 7.43 5.75 7.77
N PHE A 21 7.12 4.48 8.03
CA PHE A 21 7.92 3.69 8.95
C PHE A 21 9.31 3.36 8.40
N TRP A 22 9.44 3.15 7.08
CA TRP A 22 10.76 2.98 6.45
C TRP A 22 11.62 4.24 6.61
N LEU A 23 11.01 5.42 6.42
CA LEU A 23 11.67 6.70 6.67
C LEU A 23 12.07 6.84 8.15
N SER A 24 11.16 6.48 9.06
CA SER A 24 11.40 6.49 10.51
C SER A 24 12.58 5.57 10.89
N LYS A 25 12.64 4.34 10.36
CA LYS A 25 13.76 3.42 10.55
C LYS A 25 15.09 4.03 10.12
N LYS A 26 15.09 4.75 9.00
CA LYS A 26 16.30 5.34 8.40
C LYS A 26 16.84 6.53 9.19
N TYR A 27 15.96 7.40 9.71
CA TYR A 27 16.38 8.67 10.32
C TYR A 27 16.24 8.71 11.85
N TYR A 28 15.35 7.91 12.42
CA TYR A 28 14.94 8.00 13.81
C TYR A 28 14.79 6.62 14.45
N ALA A 29 15.64 5.65 14.08
CA ALA A 29 15.53 4.24 14.48
C ALA A 29 15.12 4.08 15.97
N VAL A 30 13.82 3.82 16.19
CA VAL A 30 13.26 3.68 17.53
C VAL A 30 13.35 2.21 17.92
N GLU A 31 14.11 1.89 18.97
CA GLU A 31 14.32 0.51 19.42
C GLU A 31 13.00 -0.23 19.73
N ALA A 32 12.02 0.47 20.29
CA ALA A 32 10.69 -0.08 20.58
C ALA A 32 9.92 -0.55 19.33
N LEU A 33 10.28 -0.03 18.14
CA LEU A 33 9.67 -0.37 16.86
C LEU A 33 10.49 -1.37 16.03
N ASN A 34 11.58 -1.91 16.57
CA ASN A 34 12.50 -2.79 15.82
C ASN A 34 11.78 -4.01 15.22
N THR A 35 10.86 -4.62 15.97
CA THR A 35 10.02 -5.72 15.46
C THR A 35 9.19 -5.26 14.26
N ILE A 36 8.51 -4.11 14.37
CA ILE A 36 7.67 -3.55 13.30
C ILE A 36 8.51 -3.20 12.08
N TYR A 37 9.73 -2.70 12.28
CA TYR A 37 10.65 -2.39 11.20
C TYR A 37 11.06 -3.59 10.35
N GLY A 38 10.97 -4.81 10.87
CA GLY A 38 11.14 -6.05 10.10
C GLY A 38 9.93 -6.42 9.25
N TRP A 39 8.71 -6.09 9.72
CA TRP A 39 7.47 -6.36 8.97
C TRP A 39 7.25 -5.40 7.81
N ILE A 40 7.83 -4.20 7.85
CA ILE A 40 7.69 -3.19 6.77
C ILE A 40 8.19 -3.71 5.44
N ASP A 41 9.29 -4.46 5.45
CA ASP A 41 9.88 -5.02 4.23
C ASP A 41 8.89 -5.97 3.50
N ILE A 42 7.86 -6.45 4.22
CA ILE A 42 6.73 -7.23 3.68
C ILE A 42 5.52 -6.35 3.38
N ILE A 43 5.16 -5.42 4.28
CA ILE A 43 3.95 -4.57 4.17
C ILE A 43 4.00 -3.68 2.93
N LEU A 44 5.17 -3.12 2.61
CA LEU A 44 5.35 -2.19 1.50
C LEU A 44 5.09 -2.86 0.13
N PRO A 45 5.73 -3.99 -0.21
CA PRO A 45 5.41 -4.71 -1.44
C PRO A 45 3.99 -5.29 -1.44
N LEU A 46 3.44 -5.68 -0.28
CA LEU A 46 2.06 -6.15 -0.18
C LEU A 46 1.04 -5.04 -0.50
N GLY A 47 1.26 -3.84 0.04
CA GLY A 47 0.45 -2.65 -0.26
C GLY A 47 0.48 -2.29 -1.74
N LEU A 48 1.66 -2.38 -2.37
CA LEU A 48 1.82 -2.17 -3.80
C LEU A 48 1.05 -3.20 -4.63
N ALA A 49 1.12 -4.48 -4.25
CA ALA A 49 0.39 -5.55 -4.93
C ALA A 49 -1.13 -5.35 -4.83
N ILE A 50 -1.65 -5.02 -3.64
CA ILE A 50 -3.07 -4.75 -3.40
C ILE A 50 -3.54 -3.54 -4.22
N TRP A 51 -2.74 -2.48 -4.25
CA TRP A 51 -3.02 -1.29 -5.04
C TRP A 51 -3.06 -1.59 -6.53
N ALA A 52 -2.06 -2.31 -7.06
CA ALA A 52 -1.98 -2.71 -8.46
C ALA A 52 -3.17 -3.60 -8.89
N ILE A 53 -3.58 -4.54 -8.04
CA ILE A 53 -4.78 -5.37 -8.28
C ILE A 53 -6.04 -4.50 -8.32
N GLY A 54 -6.17 -3.54 -7.40
CA GLY A 54 -7.25 -2.56 -7.40
C GLY A 54 -7.29 -1.78 -8.72
N TYR A 55 -6.14 -1.27 -9.17
CA TYR A 55 -6.01 -0.51 -10.40
C TYR A 55 -6.42 -1.34 -11.63
N MET A 56 -5.86 -2.54 -11.78
CA MET A 56 -6.17 -3.45 -12.89
C MET A 56 -7.66 -3.82 -12.93
N LYS A 57 -8.29 -4.04 -11.78
CA LYS A 57 -9.73 -4.31 -11.68
C LYS A 57 -10.56 -3.12 -12.16
N LYS A 58 -10.17 -1.88 -11.82
CA LYS A 58 -10.84 -0.66 -12.29
C LYS A 58 -10.76 -0.56 -13.82
N GLU A 59 -9.60 -0.80 -14.40
CA GLU A 59 -9.40 -0.74 -15.85
C GLU A 59 -10.13 -1.86 -16.62
N GLY A 60 -10.09 -3.09 -16.11
CA GLY A 60 -10.80 -4.22 -16.70
C GLY A 60 -12.32 -4.02 -16.73
N LEU A 61 -12.88 -3.40 -15.68
CA LEU A 61 -14.29 -3.01 -15.64
C LEU A 61 -14.62 -1.89 -16.64
N LYS A 62 -13.74 -0.89 -16.80
CA LYS A 62 -13.90 0.15 -17.82
C LYS A 62 -13.87 -0.41 -19.24
N LYS A 63 -13.01 -1.39 -19.54
CA LYS A 63 -12.94 -2.05 -20.85
C LYS A 63 -14.18 -2.88 -21.19
N LYS A 64 -14.86 -3.47 -20.20
CA LYS A 64 -16.10 -4.25 -20.42
C LYS A 64 -17.36 -3.40 -20.62
N GLN A 65 -17.32 -2.11 -20.26
CA GLN A 65 -18.45 -1.18 -20.42
C GLN A 65 -18.40 -0.39 -21.73
N LYS A 66 -17.36 -0.60 -22.54
CA LYS A 66 -17.15 0.05 -23.83
C LYS A 66 -17.32 -0.97 -24.95
#